data_AF-L7UDN0-F1
#
_entry.id   AF-L7UDN0-F1
#
_cell.length_a   1.000
_cell.length_b   1.000
_cell.length_c   1.000
_cell.angle_alpha   90.00
_cell.angle_beta   90.00
_cell.angle_gamma   90.00
#
_symmetry.space_group_name_H-M   'P 1'
#
loop_
_entity.id
_entity.type
_entity.pdbx_description
1 polymer ?
#
loop_
_entity_poly.entity_id
_entity_poly.type
_entity_poly.pdbx_seq_one_letter_code
_entity_poly.pdbx_strand_id
1 'polypeptide(L)'
;MSNAAYARIATAQAAVGAQYLRSGRYRLEVQSIRTKDGFKGLSAIAEVKVVTSERTQATEPTRPGLVTSYVENLSDTKKNGGGRFKAFLMALAGAEEHEVTPGFIAKFTEAKQAGAFLLVDCEVFPKTLPEKDGRPGKVIEGYRWSNVSPTDAELAAIESKRATAKLPPLTDALA
;
A
#
# COMPACT_ATOMS: atom_id res chain seq x y z
N MET A 1 -18.72 -14.61 -4.23
CA MET A 1 -18.23 -14.25 -5.58
C MET A 1 -16.73 -14.05 -5.48
N SER A 2 -15.93 -14.77 -6.27
CA SER A 2 -14.48 -14.56 -6.33
C SER A 2 -14.22 -13.18 -6.93
N ASN A 3 -13.72 -12.24 -6.13
CA ASN A 3 -13.37 -10.92 -6.61
C ASN A 3 -12.13 -11.06 -7.50
N ALA A 4 -12.28 -10.82 -8.81
CA ALA A 4 -11.20 -10.93 -9.78
C ALA A 4 -9.97 -10.09 -9.40
N ALA A 5 -10.16 -9.02 -8.61
CA ALA A 5 -9.08 -8.18 -8.11
C ALA A 5 -8.20 -8.96 -7.14
N TYR A 6 -8.82 -9.70 -6.23
CA TYR A 6 -8.10 -10.48 -5.22
C TYR A 6 -7.27 -11.57 -5.89
N ALA A 7 -7.83 -12.27 -6.88
CA ALA A 7 -7.12 -13.28 -7.65
C ALA A 7 -5.88 -12.70 -8.36
N ARG A 8 -5.99 -11.51 -8.96
CA ARG A 8 -4.86 -10.85 -9.63
C ARG A 8 -3.78 -10.40 -8.66
N ILE A 9 -4.15 -9.80 -7.54
CA ILE A 9 -3.19 -9.40 -6.50
C ILE A 9 -2.50 -10.65 -5.94
N ALA A 10 -3.25 -11.70 -5.59
CA ALA A 10 -2.71 -12.92 -4.98
C ALA A 10 -1.76 -13.70 -5.90
N THR A 11 -1.98 -13.68 -7.22
CA THR A 11 -1.14 -14.43 -8.18
C THR A 11 0.02 -13.61 -8.76
N ALA A 12 -0.01 -12.28 -8.63
CA ALA A 12 1.10 -11.44 -9.07
C ALA A 12 2.36 -11.65 -8.21
N GLN A 13 3.54 -11.56 -8.80
CA GLN A 13 4.79 -11.53 -8.04
C GLN A 13 4.95 -10.19 -7.33
N ALA A 14 5.31 -10.19 -6.04
CA ALA A 14 5.57 -8.97 -5.28
C ALA A 14 6.61 -8.08 -5.99
N ALA A 15 6.32 -6.78 -6.09
CA ALA A 15 7.15 -5.86 -6.84
C ALA A 15 7.33 -4.50 -6.15
N VAL A 16 8.51 -3.91 -6.35
CA VAL A 16 8.87 -2.58 -5.86
C VAL A 16 8.39 -1.50 -6.84
N GLY A 17 7.76 -0.45 -6.35
CA GLY A 17 7.37 0.73 -7.13
C GLY A 17 5.93 1.18 -6.89
N ALA A 18 5.68 2.47 -7.13
CA ALA A 18 4.40 3.15 -7.00
C ALA A 18 4.54 4.58 -7.59
N GLN A 19 3.49 5.40 -7.63
CA GLN A 19 3.58 6.79 -8.10
C GLN A 19 2.52 7.66 -7.41
N TYR A 20 2.85 8.26 -6.26
CA TYR A 20 1.94 9.18 -5.55
C TYR A 20 2.58 9.96 -4.39
N LEU A 21 3.82 9.67 -4.01
CA LEU A 21 4.59 10.44 -3.02
C LEU A 21 5.87 10.96 -3.68
N ARG A 22 6.31 12.15 -3.28
CA ARG A 22 7.62 12.67 -3.68
C ARG A 22 8.73 11.84 -3.03
N SER A 23 9.95 11.97 -3.51
CA SER A 23 11.13 11.36 -2.86
C SER A 23 11.21 11.75 -1.38
N GLY A 24 11.41 10.76 -0.51
CA GLY A 24 11.37 10.93 0.94
C GLY A 24 11.22 9.60 1.68
N ARG A 25 11.33 9.65 3.01
CA ARG A 25 10.92 8.56 3.91
C ARG A 25 9.69 8.98 4.68
N TYR A 26 8.74 8.06 4.80
CA TYR A 26 7.42 8.38 5.33
C TYR A 26 6.96 7.30 6.30
N ARG A 27 6.30 7.74 7.37
CA ARG A 27 5.33 6.92 8.09
C ARG A 27 3.95 7.27 7.61
N LEU A 28 3.21 6.26 7.16
CA LEU A 28 1.89 6.42 6.59
C LEU A 28 0.85 5.70 7.45
N GLU A 29 -0.31 6.31 7.62
CA GLU A 29 -1.49 5.71 8.26
C GLU A 29 -2.52 5.38 7.17
N VAL A 30 -2.87 4.11 7.04
CA VAL A 30 -3.88 3.67 6.08
C VAL A 30 -5.26 4.16 6.53
N GLN A 31 -6.00 4.82 5.65
CA GLN A 31 -7.35 5.32 5.90
C GLN A 31 -8.40 4.33 5.39
N SER A 32 -8.19 3.79 4.19
CA SER A 32 -9.09 2.80 3.59
C SER A 32 -8.35 1.98 2.54
N ILE A 33 -8.81 0.75 2.31
CA ILE A 33 -8.34 -0.11 1.21
C ILE A 33 -9.57 -0.63 0.48
N ARG A 34 -9.58 -0.53 -0.85
CA ARG A 34 -10.70 -0.99 -1.68
C ARG A 34 -10.22 -1.49 -3.03
N THR A 35 -11.02 -2.35 -3.64
CA THR A 35 -10.92 -2.67 -5.07
C THR A 35 -12.07 -2.00 -5.80
N LYS A 36 -11.80 -1.44 -6.98
CA LYS A 36 -12.80 -0.79 -7.82
C LYS A 36 -12.69 -1.31 -9.24
N ASP A 37 -13.82 -1.73 -9.79
CA ASP A 37 -13.97 -1.89 -11.23
C ASP A 37 -14.51 -0.58 -11.83
N GLY A 38 -13.98 -0.17 -12.96
CA GLY A 38 -14.33 1.10 -13.58
C GLY A 38 -13.75 1.24 -14.98
N PHE A 39 -13.96 2.41 -15.59
CA PHE A 39 -13.64 2.64 -16.99
C PHE A 39 -12.18 2.36 -17.38
N LYS A 40 -11.22 2.52 -16.46
CA LYS A 40 -9.79 2.25 -16.68
C LYS A 40 -9.37 0.82 -16.32
N GLY A 41 -10.34 -0.06 -16.10
CA GLY A 41 -10.16 -1.43 -15.64
C GLY A 41 -10.12 -1.55 -14.12
N LEU A 42 -9.83 -2.76 -13.69
CA LEU A 42 -9.84 -3.15 -12.30
C LEU A 42 -8.66 -2.53 -11.55
N SER A 43 -8.92 -1.89 -10.42
CA SER A 43 -7.91 -1.18 -9.64
C SER A 43 -7.96 -1.58 -8.16
N ALA A 44 -6.79 -1.62 -7.53
CA ALA A 44 -6.65 -1.66 -6.08
C ALA A 44 -6.23 -0.27 -5.59
N ILE A 45 -6.88 0.21 -4.53
CA ILE A 45 -6.70 1.56 -4.03
C ILE A 45 -6.50 1.50 -2.52
N ALA A 46 -5.42 2.09 -2.03
CA ALA A 46 -5.23 2.38 -0.61
C ALA A 46 -5.16 3.90 -0.42
N GLU A 47 -6.00 4.45 0.43
CA GLU A 47 -5.86 5.83 0.89
C GLU A 47 -4.94 5.86 2.10
N VAL A 48 -3.95 6.74 2.05
CA VAL A 48 -2.92 6.84 3.09
C VAL A 48 -2.74 8.28 3.51
N LYS A 49 -2.62 8.51 4.81
CA LYS A 49 -2.32 9.80 5.41
C LYS A 49 -0.84 9.83 5.79
N VAL A 50 -0.14 10.90 5.45
CA VAL A 50 1.25 11.11 5.88
C VAL A 50 1.26 11.47 7.36
N VAL A 51 1.88 10.64 8.20
CA VAL A 51 2.06 10.88 9.64
C VAL A 51 3.37 11.63 9.87
N THR A 52 4.46 11.11 9.31
CA THR A 52 5.77 11.76 9.31
C THR A 52 6.37 11.75 7.92
N SER A 53 7.26 12.69 7.65
CA SER A 53 8.00 12.80 6.40
C SER A 53 9.42 13.27 6.66
N GLU A 54 10.38 12.60 6.07
CA GLU A 54 11.81 12.94 6.11
C GLU A 54 12.28 13.18 4.67
N ARG A 55 12.99 14.29 4.47
CA ARG A 55 13.59 14.66 3.19
C ARG A 55 14.83 13.80 2.94
N THR A 56 14.84 13.03 1.86
CA THR A 56 15.98 12.18 1.46
C THR A 56 16.73 12.71 0.23
N GLN A 57 16.21 13.77 -0.40
CA GLN A 57 16.78 14.38 -1.60
C GLN A 57 16.65 15.90 -1.56
N ALA A 58 17.12 16.58 -2.61
CA ALA A 58 16.99 18.02 -2.74
C ALA A 58 15.54 18.52 -2.88
N THR A 59 14.57 17.66 -3.19
CA THR A 59 13.15 18.03 -3.28
C THR A 59 12.45 17.91 -1.93
N GLU A 60 11.53 18.84 -1.66
CA GLU A 60 10.70 18.78 -0.44
C GLU A 60 9.75 17.57 -0.48
N PRO A 61 9.73 16.74 0.58
CA PRO A 61 8.87 15.57 0.65
C PRO A 61 7.39 15.97 0.78
N THR A 62 6.51 14.99 0.62
CA THR A 62 5.09 15.18 0.88
C THR A 62 4.87 15.52 2.36
N ARG A 63 4.18 16.64 2.65
CA ARG A 63 4.00 17.13 4.03
C ARG A 63 3.13 16.21 4.91
N PRO A 64 3.38 16.15 6.23
CA PRO A 64 2.49 15.50 7.18
C PRO A 64 1.06 16.06 7.13
N GLY A 65 0.08 15.19 7.40
CA GLY A 65 -1.34 15.50 7.35
C GLY A 65 -1.97 15.41 5.96
N LEU A 66 -1.18 15.33 4.87
CA LEU A 66 -1.74 15.12 3.54
C LEU A 66 -2.29 13.69 3.41
N VAL A 67 -3.46 13.56 2.78
CA VAL A 67 -4.03 12.28 2.36
C VAL A 67 -3.83 12.11 0.86
N THR A 68 -3.35 10.93 0.44
CA THR A 68 -3.15 10.58 -0.96
C THR A 68 -3.64 9.16 -1.24
N SER A 69 -3.90 8.85 -2.51
CA SER A 69 -4.33 7.53 -2.95
C SER A 69 -3.19 6.79 -3.64
N TYR A 70 -2.78 5.67 -3.07
CA TYR A 70 -2.05 4.63 -3.78
C TYR A 70 -3.01 3.88 -4.69
N VAL A 71 -2.84 4.02 -6.01
CA VAL A 71 -3.64 3.30 -7.01
C VAL A 71 -2.76 2.35 -7.81
N GLU A 72 -3.14 1.06 -7.84
CA GLU A 72 -2.55 0.05 -8.72
C GLU A 72 -3.60 -0.40 -9.75
N ASN A 73 -3.26 -0.34 -11.04
CA ASN A 73 -4.11 -0.87 -12.11
C ASN A 73 -3.85 -2.38 -12.26
N LEU A 74 -4.81 -3.19 -11.83
CA LEU A 74 -4.75 -4.64 -11.90
C LEU A 74 -5.02 -5.20 -13.30
N SER A 75 -5.52 -4.38 -14.23
CA SER A 75 -5.70 -4.78 -15.64
C SER A 75 -4.45 -4.58 -16.48
N ASP A 76 -3.44 -3.85 -16.00
CA ASP A 76 -2.17 -3.67 -16.70
C ASP A 76 -1.18 -4.78 -16.35
N THR A 77 -1.34 -5.94 -16.99
CA THR A 77 -0.48 -7.11 -16.76
C THR A 77 0.99 -6.87 -17.13
N LYS A 78 1.26 -5.88 -18.01
CA LYS A 78 2.62 -5.46 -18.37
C LYS A 78 3.32 -4.70 -17.24
N LYS A 79 2.57 -4.20 -16.25
CA LYS A 79 3.07 -3.48 -15.08
C LYS A 79 2.83 -4.26 -13.78
N ASN A 80 3.06 -5.57 -13.81
CA ASN A 80 2.99 -6.49 -12.68
C ASN A 80 1.58 -6.81 -12.15
N GLY A 81 0.50 -6.27 -12.75
CA GLY A 81 -0.87 -6.76 -12.57
C GLY A 81 -1.39 -6.86 -11.12
N GLY A 82 -0.82 -6.11 -10.16
CA GLY A 82 -1.14 -6.20 -8.73
C GLY A 82 0.05 -6.47 -7.81
N GLY A 83 1.23 -6.82 -8.36
CA GLY A 83 2.41 -7.19 -7.57
C GLY A 83 2.90 -6.10 -6.60
N ARG A 84 2.76 -4.83 -6.98
CA ARG A 84 3.12 -3.71 -6.09
C ARG A 84 2.15 -3.57 -4.93
N PHE A 85 0.86 -3.77 -5.22
CA PHE A 85 -0.18 -3.70 -4.19
C PHE A 85 -0.07 -4.88 -3.22
N LYS A 86 0.30 -6.06 -3.72
CA LYS A 86 0.68 -7.21 -2.90
C LYS A 86 1.83 -6.85 -1.95
N ALA A 87 2.92 -6.28 -2.45
CA ALA A 87 4.07 -5.89 -1.61
C ALA A 87 3.68 -4.87 -0.51
N PHE A 88 2.77 -3.95 -0.83
CA PHE A 88 2.20 -3.04 0.17
C PHE A 88 1.40 -3.79 1.25
N LEU A 89 0.52 -4.73 0.87
CA LEU A 89 -0.25 -5.52 1.83
C LEU A 89 0.63 -6.43 2.70
N MET A 90 1.69 -7.01 2.11
CA MET A 90 2.70 -7.78 2.85
C MET A 90 3.34 -6.93 3.94
N ALA A 91 3.84 -5.74 3.59
CA ALA A 91 4.44 -4.84 4.55
C ALA A 91 3.43 -4.36 5.61
N LEU A 92 2.21 -4.02 5.20
CA LEU A 92 1.17 -3.55 6.12
C LEU A 92 0.82 -4.61 7.18
N ALA A 93 0.73 -5.88 6.77
CA ALA A 93 0.35 -6.97 7.65
C ALA A 93 1.55 -7.67 8.34
N GLY A 94 2.78 -7.37 7.91
CA GLY A 94 3.95 -8.15 8.31
C GLY A 94 3.91 -9.59 7.79
N ALA A 95 3.27 -9.80 6.64
CA ALA A 95 3.01 -11.12 6.07
C ALA A 95 4.02 -11.48 4.97
N GLU A 96 4.30 -12.76 4.84
CA GLU A 96 5.05 -13.33 3.73
C GLU A 96 4.20 -13.41 2.45
N GLU A 97 4.86 -13.50 1.30
CA GLU A 97 4.17 -13.47 -0.01
C GLU A 97 3.16 -14.60 -0.18
N HIS A 98 3.48 -15.79 0.35
CA HIS A 98 2.64 -16.98 0.25
C HIS A 98 1.34 -16.87 1.09
N GLU A 99 1.32 -16.00 2.09
CA GLU A 99 0.15 -15.74 2.94
C GLU A 99 -0.88 -14.83 2.27
N VAL A 100 -0.47 -14.08 1.24
CA VAL A 100 -1.33 -13.12 0.51
C VAL A 100 -2.27 -13.85 -0.46
N THR A 101 -3.25 -14.52 0.12
CA THR A 101 -4.33 -15.23 -0.57
C THR A 101 -5.53 -14.31 -0.83
N PRO A 102 -6.51 -14.70 -1.68
CA PRO A 102 -7.73 -13.93 -1.85
C PRO A 102 -8.51 -13.70 -0.55
N GLY A 103 -8.53 -14.68 0.37
CA GLY A 103 -9.17 -14.56 1.68
C GLY A 103 -8.45 -13.57 2.60
N PHE A 104 -7.11 -13.55 2.53
CA PHE A 104 -6.31 -12.53 3.22
C PHE A 104 -6.66 -11.14 2.70
N ILE A 105 -6.65 -10.92 1.39
CA ILE A 105 -6.93 -9.61 0.78
C ILE A 105 -8.33 -9.10 1.15
N ALA A 106 -9.33 -9.99 1.16
CA ALA A 106 -10.71 -9.66 1.52
C ALA A 106 -10.82 -8.97 2.90
N LYS A 107 -10.03 -9.41 3.90
CA LYS A 107 -10.01 -8.79 5.24
C LYS A 107 -9.68 -7.29 5.19
N PHE A 108 -8.81 -6.89 4.25
CA PHE A 108 -8.36 -5.51 4.09
C PHE A 108 -9.33 -4.66 3.27
N THR A 109 -10.01 -5.24 2.28
CA THR A 109 -10.81 -4.49 1.29
C THR A 109 -12.30 -4.46 1.56
N GLU A 110 -12.81 -5.35 2.40
CA GLU A 110 -14.25 -5.48 2.70
C GLU A 110 -14.64 -4.71 3.96
N ALA A 111 -15.84 -4.99 4.50
CA ALA A 111 -16.41 -4.28 5.64
C ALA A 111 -15.51 -4.26 6.88
N LYS A 112 -14.64 -5.26 7.05
CA LYS A 112 -13.70 -5.34 8.18
C LYS A 112 -12.61 -4.26 8.14
N GLN A 113 -12.22 -3.80 6.94
CA GLN A 113 -11.12 -2.84 6.72
C GLN A 113 -9.93 -3.11 7.67
N ALA A 114 -9.39 -4.32 7.64
CA ALA A 114 -8.36 -4.75 8.61
C ALA A 114 -7.10 -3.89 8.57
N GLY A 115 -6.81 -3.23 7.44
CA GLY A 115 -5.71 -2.30 7.31
C GLY A 115 -5.98 -0.88 7.84
N ALA A 116 -7.23 -0.51 8.13
CA ALA A 116 -7.55 0.85 8.53
C ALA A 116 -6.87 1.23 9.85
N PHE A 117 -6.26 2.41 9.82
CA PHE A 117 -5.44 3.06 10.85
C PHE A 117 -4.11 2.37 11.15
N LEU A 118 -3.78 1.26 10.49
CA LEU A 118 -2.46 0.65 10.61
C LEU A 118 -1.38 1.55 9.98
N LEU A 119 -0.19 1.46 10.57
CA LEU A 119 0.98 2.19 10.14
C LEU A 119 1.82 1.35 9.18
N VAL A 120 2.42 2.00 8.20
CA VAL A 120 3.38 1.39 7.27
C VAL A 120 4.44 2.42 6.90
N ASP A 121 5.69 1.97 6.84
CA ASP A 121 6.79 2.84 6.43
C ASP A 121 7.03 2.70 4.92
N CYS A 122 7.35 3.83 4.28
CA CYS A 122 7.61 3.92 2.85
C CYS A 122 8.85 4.77 2.58
N GLU A 123 9.80 4.21 1.84
CA GLU A 123 10.91 4.97 1.25
C GLU A 123 10.69 5.11 -0.26
N VAL A 124 10.64 6.36 -0.72
CA VAL A 124 10.61 6.71 -2.15
C VAL A 124 12.01 7.12 -2.57
N PHE A 125 12.61 6.32 -3.46
CA PHE A 125 14.00 6.42 -3.86
C PHE A 125 14.15 6.50 -5.39
N PRO A 126 15.24 7.09 -5.92
CA PRO A 126 15.45 7.14 -7.36
C PRO A 126 15.90 5.76 -7.85
N LYS A 127 15.25 5.24 -8.89
CA LYS A 127 15.59 3.98 -9.54
C LYS A 127 15.93 4.26 -11.00
N THR A 128 17.18 4.05 -11.37
CA THR A 128 17.62 4.08 -12.76
C THR A 128 17.22 2.78 -13.43
N LEU A 129 16.41 2.88 -14.49
CA LEU A 129 16.10 1.71 -15.31
C LEU A 129 17.35 1.27 -16.11
N PRO A 130 17.41 0.01 -16.57
CA PRO A 130 18.48 -0.40 -17.47
C PRO A 130 18.52 0.43 -18.75
N GLU A 131 19.69 0.51 -19.37
CA GLU A 131 19.84 1.05 -20.73
C GLU A 131 18.94 0.27 -21.70
N LYS A 132 18.35 0.98 -22.67
CA LYS A 132 17.55 0.37 -23.71
C LYS A 132 17.84 1.03 -25.05
N ASP A 133 18.14 0.21 -26.06
CA ASP A 133 18.40 0.65 -27.44
C ASP A 133 19.51 1.71 -27.54
N GLY A 134 20.60 1.57 -26.77
CA GLY A 134 21.72 2.52 -26.75
C GLY A 134 21.45 3.82 -26.00
N ARG A 135 20.28 3.95 -25.34
CA ARG A 135 19.87 5.16 -24.62
C ARG A 135 19.98 4.97 -23.11
N PRO A 136 20.58 5.93 -22.38
CA PRO A 136 20.63 5.90 -20.93
C PRO A 136 19.26 5.62 -20.32
N GLY A 137 19.25 4.73 -19.33
CA GLY A 137 18.02 4.33 -18.67
C GLY A 137 17.34 5.50 -17.96
N LYS A 138 16.02 5.56 -18.06
CA LYS A 138 15.22 6.60 -17.40
C LYS A 138 15.30 6.44 -15.88
N VAL A 139 15.47 7.54 -15.16
CA VAL A 139 15.28 7.58 -13.70
C VAL A 139 13.79 7.67 -13.39
N ILE A 140 13.29 6.73 -12.60
CA ILE A 140 11.93 6.68 -12.09
C ILE A 140 11.94 6.64 -10.56
N GLU A 141 10.79 6.74 -9.92
CA GLU A 141 10.66 6.52 -8.48
C GLU A 141 10.46 5.02 -8.17
N GLY A 142 11.27 4.49 -7.27
CA GLY A 142 11.10 3.21 -6.59
C GLY A 142 10.47 3.41 -5.22
N TYR A 143 9.73 2.41 -4.74
CA TYR A 143 9.00 2.46 -3.47
C TYR A 143 9.32 1.20 -2.68
N ARG A 144 9.89 1.38 -1.48
CA ARG A 144 10.20 0.30 -0.54
C ARG A 144 9.25 0.41 0.65
N TRP A 145 8.48 -0.65 0.85
CA TRP A 145 7.56 -0.78 1.98
C TRP A 145 8.24 -1.52 3.12
N SER A 146 7.91 -1.16 4.35
CA SER A 146 8.38 -1.86 5.55
C SER A 146 7.28 -1.92 6.59
N ASN A 147 7.20 -3.06 7.27
CA ASN A 147 6.25 -3.26 8.35
C ASN A 147 6.59 -2.36 9.54
N VAL A 148 5.56 -1.90 10.22
CA VAL A 148 5.67 -1.17 11.48
C VAL A 148 4.93 -1.99 12.53
N SER A 149 5.64 -2.40 13.57
CA SER A 149 5.03 -2.97 14.77
C SER A 149 4.57 -1.81 15.66
N PRO A 150 3.25 -1.60 15.86
CA PRO A 150 2.77 -0.51 16.70
C PRO A 150 3.20 -0.71 18.15
N THR A 151 3.54 0.37 18.83
CA THR A 151 3.64 0.39 20.29
C THR A 151 2.27 0.20 20.94
N ASP A 152 2.22 -0.14 22.23
CA ASP A 152 0.94 -0.27 22.96
C ASP A 152 0.08 1.00 22.89
N ALA A 153 0.73 2.18 22.93
CA ALA A 153 0.05 3.46 22.81
C ALA A 153 -0.54 3.69 21.41
N GLU A 154 0.21 3.33 20.36
CA GLU A 154 -0.28 3.39 18.98
C GLU A 154 -1.40 2.39 18.75
N LEU A 155 -1.30 1.18 19.31
CA LEU A 155 -2.35 0.16 19.23
C LEU A 155 -3.63 0.63 19.92
N ALA A 156 -3.54 1.22 21.11
CA ALA A 156 -4.69 1.81 21.80
C ALA A 156 -5.32 2.95 20.98
N ALA A 157 -4.50 3.79 20.33
CA ALA A 157 -4.99 4.85 19.45
C ALA A 157 -5.68 4.29 18.19
N ILE A 158 -5.15 3.21 17.62
CA ILE A 158 -5.76 2.48 16.50
C ILE A 158 -7.14 1.97 16.91
N GLU A 159 -7.24 1.27 18.04
CA GLU A 159 -8.51 0.73 18.52
C GLU A 159 -9.55 1.83 18.79
N SER A 160 -9.12 2.95 19.38
CA SER A 160 -9.99 4.12 19.58
C SER A 160 -10.52 4.69 18.26
N LYS A 161 -9.67 4.80 17.24
CA LYS A 161 -10.07 5.25 15.89
C LYS A 161 -11.01 4.24 15.23
N ARG A 162 -10.73 2.94 15.34
CA ARG A 162 -11.59 1.87 14.81
C ARG A 162 -12.99 1.91 15.43
N ALA A 163 -13.07 2.02 16.76
CA ALA A 163 -14.34 2.17 17.47
C ALA A 163 -15.11 3.42 17.02
N THR A 164 -14.42 4.56 16.86
CA THR A 164 -15.03 5.81 16.35
C THR A 164 -15.57 5.64 14.92
N ALA A 165 -14.83 4.92 14.08
CA ALA A 165 -15.22 4.59 12.72
C ALA A 165 -16.24 3.44 12.62
N LYS A 166 -16.69 2.88 13.76
CA LYS A 166 -17.59 1.73 13.85
C LYS A 166 -17.05 0.48 13.12
N LEU A 167 -15.73 0.34 13.09
CA LEU A 167 -15.05 -0.85 12.59
C LEU A 167 -14.91 -1.87 13.74
N PRO A 168 -14.87 -3.18 13.44
CA PRO A 168 -14.60 -4.19 14.45
C PRO A 168 -13.20 -4.00 15.06
N PRO A 169 -12.95 -4.50 16.28
CA PRO A 169 -11.62 -4.54 16.88
C PRO A 169 -10.57 -5.10 15.92
N LEU A 170 -9.32 -4.67 16.04
CA LEU A 170 -8.28 -5.07 15.09
C LEU A 170 -8.08 -6.59 15.07
N THR A 171 -8.13 -7.24 16.24
CA THR A 171 -8.04 -8.70 16.37
C THR A 171 -9.11 -9.42 15.56
N ASP A 172 -10.36 -8.95 15.62
CA ASP A 172 -11.50 -9.54 14.93
C ASP A 172 -11.49 -9.24 13.43
N ALA A 173 -10.90 -8.10 13.06
CA ALA A 173 -10.71 -7.72 11.68
C ALA A 173 -9.66 -8.61 10.99
N LEU A 174 -8.62 -9.01 11.74
CA LEU A 174 -7.53 -9.86 11.27
C LEU A 174 -7.85 -11.36 11.36
N ALA A 175 -8.79 -11.78 12.20
CA ALA A 175 -9.33 -13.15 12.25
C ALA A 175 -10.05 -13.53 10.94
#